data_AF-M7W8W9-F1
#
_entry.id   AF-M7W8W9-F1
#
_cell.length_a   1.000
_cell.length_b   1.000
_cell.length_c   1.000
_cell.angle_alpha   90.00
_cell.angle_beta   90.00
_cell.angle_gamma   90.00
#
_symmetry.space_group_name_H-M   'P 1'
#
loop_
_entity.id
_entity.type
_entity.pdbx_description
1 polymer ?
#
loop_
_entity_poly.entity_id
_entity_poly.type
_entity_poly.pdbx_seq_one_letter_code
_entity_poly.pdbx_strand_id
1 'polypeptide(L)'
;MNEESTDSTSTFSGFSTKTESMIEMIPVQKIEVTKKGHLGASEMRRIGVYFNDEVDFIRVMMVSKIYKDFVDGYRFNPISKIKLFKTIEEQHLYYINDKLYPKLHHVYRYKVDYSFYLKHREDNCDFRFISYSSPTSRPVTIGYGITHINDQGLYANTVESIDLPPTLISIGISAFEKCDALTSINLCNVIRLSERSFAECKKLKQINIPSTVKIIGKECFKGCTSLSSITLPSQLENIGKACFLGCSGIVNVNVKGRVFKGLVSYHLSRLISRLIIKCKNIEYTVSDRELYGNNIPDGVSLIGDGCFSSISIQHITIPTSVKELGNKAFSKCTQLRKIQINGNSLQILGMGVFMCCYELESIELPNSIDSISESCFVWCRNLQHIKLPEGITSIQKSSFENCKSLVSIELPKSLISIGDHAFSFCDSLEHIVLPEKLQYLYEECFSNCKSLKSINLPSSLLFIGEKSFDGCVVLNEVYWNDSKNFTVKVSLRIAELLWKKGVQCDSVIFTTEDRILHQNKVPNGVTELSKGSFFGSDVEIVSLPSTVKKIGDYCFYQCKQLKKIRCSEKIKIGKNCFGECKSLAVEYF
;
A
#
# COMPACT_ATOMS: atom_id res chain seq x y z
N MET A 1 -18.86 67.09 17.13
CA MET A 1 -18.65 66.20 18.29
C MET A 1 -18.12 64.88 17.76
N ASN A 2 -16.91 64.37 17.99
CA ASN A 2 -15.61 64.89 18.46
C ASN A 2 -14.54 63.95 17.80
N GLU A 3 -13.23 64.21 17.75
CA GLU A 3 -12.40 65.23 18.41
C GLU A 3 -11.30 65.74 17.44
N GLU A 4 -10.04 65.86 17.89
CA GLU A 4 -8.88 66.48 17.21
C GLU A 4 -7.63 65.58 17.19
N SER A 5 -6.63 65.93 16.34
CA SER A 5 -5.15 65.86 16.52
C SER A 5 -4.43 65.49 15.19
N THR A 6 -4.05 66.47 14.37
CA THR A 6 -2.76 67.21 14.34
C THR A 6 -1.55 66.46 13.76
N ASP A 7 -1.11 66.94 12.59
CA ASP A 7 0.25 67.08 12.04
C ASP A 7 1.43 66.29 12.61
N SER A 8 2.29 65.82 11.69
CA SER A 8 3.64 66.39 11.62
C SER A 8 4.25 66.28 10.22
N THR A 9 4.81 67.38 9.75
CA THR A 9 5.59 67.50 8.52
C THR A 9 7.08 67.37 8.83
N SER A 10 7.87 66.85 7.87
CA SER A 10 9.30 67.17 7.80
C SER A 10 9.75 67.23 6.35
N THR A 11 9.77 68.44 5.79
CA THR A 11 10.41 68.74 4.52
C THR A 11 11.93 68.88 4.71
N PHE A 12 12.72 68.39 3.76
CA PHE A 12 14.01 69.01 3.44
C PHE A 12 14.28 68.93 1.95
N SER A 13 14.64 70.08 1.37
CA SER A 13 14.75 70.33 -0.07
C SER A 13 16.22 70.36 -0.52
N GLY A 14 16.48 70.01 -1.80
CA GLY A 14 17.83 70.05 -2.37
C GLY A 14 17.88 69.70 -3.87
N PHE A 15 17.68 70.71 -4.72
CA PHE A 15 17.73 70.70 -6.19
C PHE A 15 18.79 69.77 -6.85
N SER A 16 18.43 69.08 -7.94
CA SER A 16 18.67 69.59 -9.30
C SER A 16 18.10 68.67 -10.42
N THR A 17 17.81 69.30 -11.56
CA THR A 17 17.30 68.85 -12.87
C THR A 17 17.80 67.47 -13.39
N LYS A 18 17.13 66.74 -14.31
CA LYS A 18 16.31 67.15 -15.48
C LYS A 18 15.63 65.92 -16.13
N THR A 19 14.43 66.08 -16.74
CA THR A 19 13.83 65.29 -17.88
C THR A 19 13.82 63.74 -17.83
N GLU A 20 12.76 63.00 -18.18
CA GLU A 20 11.71 63.25 -19.18
C GLU A 20 10.41 62.42 -18.95
N SER A 21 9.40 62.65 -19.80
CA SER A 21 7.98 62.20 -19.81
C SER A 21 7.64 60.74 -19.42
N MET A 22 6.53 60.36 -18.75
CA MET A 22 5.08 60.70 -18.78
C MET A 22 4.16 59.73 -19.59
N ILE A 23 3.08 59.28 -18.90
CA ILE A 23 1.72 58.89 -19.36
C ILE A 23 1.29 57.40 -19.29
N GLU A 24 0.00 57.23 -18.97
CA GLU A 24 -0.67 56.10 -18.30
C GLU A 24 -1.48 55.16 -19.23
N MET A 25 -2.01 54.06 -18.64
CA MET A 25 -2.96 53.11 -19.27
C MET A 25 -4.44 53.48 -19.05
N ILE A 26 -5.34 53.02 -19.92
CA ILE A 26 -6.76 52.75 -19.59
C ILE A 26 -7.27 51.48 -20.37
N PRO A 27 -8.47 50.89 -20.11
CA PRO A 27 -8.57 49.60 -19.41
C PRO A 27 -9.28 48.47 -20.21
N VAL A 28 -9.30 47.24 -19.67
CA VAL A 28 -9.99 46.07 -20.26
C VAL A 28 -11.23 45.66 -19.46
N GLN A 29 -12.32 45.31 -20.16
CA GLN A 29 -13.60 44.90 -19.58
C GLN A 29 -13.60 43.49 -18.96
N LYS A 30 -14.51 43.26 -18.00
CA LYS A 30 -14.73 41.97 -17.32
C LYS A 30 -15.26 40.88 -18.26
N ILE A 31 -14.83 39.64 -18.02
CA ILE A 31 -15.57 38.42 -18.34
C ILE A 31 -15.68 37.58 -17.05
N GLU A 32 -16.88 37.13 -16.71
CA GLU A 32 -17.12 36.21 -15.59
C GLU A 32 -17.16 34.75 -16.07
N VAL A 33 -16.51 33.83 -15.34
CA VAL A 33 -16.86 32.39 -15.34
C VAL A 33 -16.72 31.83 -13.91
N THR A 34 -17.52 30.80 -13.61
CA THR A 34 -17.86 30.26 -12.29
C THR A 34 -16.90 29.15 -11.77
N LYS A 35 -17.21 28.61 -10.57
CA LYS A 35 -16.36 27.72 -9.75
C LYS A 35 -15.92 26.39 -10.41
N LYS A 36 -14.77 25.90 -9.92
CA LYS A 36 -14.13 24.58 -10.10
C LYS A 36 -13.53 24.30 -11.49
N GLY A 37 -12.27 24.70 -11.64
CA GLY A 37 -11.31 24.12 -12.58
C GLY A 37 -9.90 24.58 -12.21
N HIS A 38 -8.94 23.68 -12.08
CA HIS A 38 -7.53 24.10 -12.12
C HIS A 38 -7.20 24.45 -13.57
N LEU A 39 -6.55 25.60 -13.79
CA LEU A 39 -6.08 26.01 -15.12
C LEU A 39 -5.14 24.93 -15.67
N GLY A 40 -5.54 24.24 -16.72
CA GLY A 40 -4.71 23.25 -17.39
C GLY A 40 -3.67 23.90 -18.30
N ALA A 41 -2.78 23.08 -18.83
CA ALA A 41 -1.79 23.48 -19.85
C ALA A 41 -2.42 23.89 -21.21
N SER A 42 -3.76 23.93 -21.29
CA SER A 42 -4.56 24.33 -22.45
C SER A 42 -5.22 25.69 -22.23
N GLU A 43 -5.77 25.95 -21.03
CA GLU A 43 -6.32 27.26 -20.65
C GLU A 43 -5.20 28.28 -20.45
N MET A 44 -4.13 27.91 -19.73
CA MET A 44 -2.93 28.75 -19.62
C MET A 44 -2.38 29.09 -21.02
N ARG A 45 -2.57 28.18 -22.00
CA ARG A 45 -2.08 28.37 -23.38
C ARG A 45 -2.78 29.52 -24.12
N ARG A 46 -4.05 29.77 -23.78
CA ARG A 46 -4.84 30.90 -24.30
C ARG A 46 -4.51 32.18 -23.55
N ILE A 47 -4.29 32.11 -22.24
CA ILE A 47 -3.88 33.27 -21.41
C ILE A 47 -2.55 33.85 -21.90
N GLY A 48 -1.59 32.99 -22.27
CA GLY A 48 -0.29 33.42 -22.78
C GLY A 48 -0.36 34.33 -24.01
N VAL A 49 -1.40 34.26 -24.84
CA VAL A 49 -1.57 35.08 -26.05
C VAL A 49 -1.81 36.57 -25.72
N TYR A 50 -2.21 36.89 -24.48
CA TYR A 50 -2.57 38.24 -24.05
C TYR A 50 -1.44 38.98 -23.31
N PHE A 51 -0.26 38.38 -23.12
CA PHE A 51 0.87 39.11 -22.54
C PHE A 51 1.40 40.12 -23.56
N ASN A 52 1.28 41.41 -23.26
CA ASN A 52 1.76 42.50 -24.10
C ASN A 52 3.13 43.05 -23.64
N ASP A 53 3.54 42.73 -22.40
CA ASP A 53 4.83 43.11 -21.82
C ASP A 53 5.42 42.00 -20.92
N GLU A 54 6.65 42.25 -20.46
CA GLU A 54 7.48 41.31 -19.69
C GLU A 54 7.03 41.12 -18.23
N VAL A 55 6.34 42.11 -17.64
CA VAL A 55 5.99 42.12 -16.21
C VAL A 55 4.87 41.14 -15.92
N ASP A 56 3.89 41.01 -16.81
CA ASP A 56 2.80 40.03 -16.68
C ASP A 56 3.29 38.58 -16.78
N PHE A 57 4.31 38.32 -17.62
CA PHE A 57 4.98 37.01 -17.68
C PHE A 57 5.71 36.68 -16.37
N ILE A 58 6.43 37.65 -15.78
CA ILE A 58 7.15 37.47 -14.50
C ILE A 58 6.17 37.18 -13.35
N ARG A 59 5.03 37.89 -13.29
CA ARG A 59 3.99 37.65 -12.27
C ARG A 59 3.46 36.22 -12.30
N VAL A 60 3.27 35.64 -13.49
CA VAL A 60 2.85 34.23 -13.64
C VAL A 60 3.94 33.25 -13.20
N MET A 61 5.22 33.53 -13.51
CA MET A 61 6.34 32.69 -13.06
C MET A 61 6.48 32.63 -11.54
N MET A 62 6.21 33.73 -10.82
CA MET A 62 6.33 33.79 -9.36
C MET A 62 5.25 32.99 -8.61
N VAL A 63 4.11 32.71 -9.23
CA VAL A 63 2.92 32.18 -8.55
C VAL A 63 2.79 30.64 -8.62
N SER A 64 3.46 29.94 -9.55
CA SER A 64 3.30 28.47 -9.68
C SER A 64 4.58 27.66 -9.87
N LYS A 65 4.87 26.78 -8.89
CA LYS A 65 5.79 25.64 -9.05
C LYS A 65 5.14 24.42 -9.75
N ILE A 66 3.84 24.45 -10.00
CA ILE A 66 3.04 23.29 -10.47
C ILE A 66 3.01 23.19 -12.01
N TYR A 67 3.24 24.30 -12.73
CA TYR A 67 3.11 24.36 -14.20
C TYR A 67 4.44 24.55 -14.95
N LYS A 68 5.55 24.07 -14.38
CA LYS A 68 6.89 24.26 -14.96
C LYS A 68 7.01 23.71 -16.40
N ASP A 69 6.44 22.53 -16.64
CA ASP A 69 6.52 21.85 -17.94
C ASP A 69 5.72 22.56 -19.04
N PHE A 70 4.70 23.35 -18.66
CA PHE A 70 3.93 24.19 -19.59
C PHE A 70 4.75 25.39 -20.08
N VAL A 71 5.46 26.08 -19.18
CA VAL A 71 6.39 27.17 -19.54
C VAL A 71 7.50 26.67 -20.46
N ASP A 72 7.96 25.44 -20.21
CA ASP A 72 8.98 24.78 -21.00
C ASP A 72 8.51 24.32 -22.41
N GLY A 73 7.20 24.32 -22.66
CA GLY A 73 6.58 24.07 -23.96
C GLY A 73 6.60 25.25 -24.93
N TYR A 74 7.00 26.43 -24.46
CA TYR A 74 7.03 27.67 -25.24
C TYR A 74 8.41 28.11 -25.66
N ARG A 75 9.45 27.30 -25.45
CA ARG A 75 10.77 27.87 -25.66
C ARG A 75 11.10 28.11 -27.11
N PHE A 76 10.33 27.60 -28.10
CA PHE A 76 10.72 27.63 -29.52
C PHE A 76 9.63 26.98 -30.54
N ASN A 77 9.49 27.44 -31.82
CA ASN A 77 8.43 27.22 -32.89
C ASN A 77 8.69 27.90 -34.32
N PRO A 78 8.68 27.21 -35.46
CA PRO A 78 9.48 27.58 -36.67
C PRO A 78 8.98 28.68 -37.66
N ILE A 79 8.43 29.86 -37.27
CA ILE A 79 7.82 30.81 -38.26
C ILE A 79 8.16 32.33 -38.11
N SER A 80 9.41 32.68 -38.45
CA SER A 80 10.08 33.98 -38.74
C SER A 80 9.44 35.39 -38.65
N LYS A 81 8.22 35.66 -38.14
CA LYS A 81 7.69 37.04 -37.94
C LYS A 81 6.84 37.21 -36.69
N ILE A 82 7.42 37.93 -35.70
CA ILE A 82 6.86 38.02 -34.35
C ILE A 82 6.73 39.47 -33.89
N LYS A 83 5.62 39.80 -33.21
CA LYS A 83 5.51 41.03 -32.41
C LYS A 83 5.14 40.85 -30.93
N LEU A 84 4.74 39.65 -30.49
CA LEU A 84 4.31 39.41 -29.09
C LEU A 84 5.20 38.40 -28.31
N PHE A 85 5.79 37.38 -28.94
CA PHE A 85 6.66 36.39 -28.24
C PHE A 85 7.97 36.12 -28.99
N LYS A 86 8.87 37.11 -29.04
CA LYS A 86 9.98 37.17 -30.01
C LYS A 86 11.04 36.06 -29.96
N THR A 87 11.04 35.21 -28.95
CA THR A 87 12.00 34.10 -28.78
C THR A 87 11.33 32.74 -28.87
N ILE A 88 10.06 32.68 -29.28
CA ILE A 88 9.27 31.46 -29.26
C ILE A 88 9.59 30.54 -30.46
N GLU A 89 10.75 30.58 -31.17
CA GLU A 89 10.85 30.15 -32.60
C GLU A 89 11.70 28.93 -33.21
N GLU A 90 12.40 28.02 -32.51
CA GLU A 90 13.39 27.08 -33.18
C GLU A 90 13.63 25.60 -32.64
N GLN A 91 12.84 25.04 -31.72
CA GLN A 91 12.98 23.82 -30.85
C GLN A 91 11.65 23.11 -31.02
N HIS A 92 11.71 21.82 -31.29
CA HIS A 92 10.51 21.05 -31.52
C HIS A 92 10.42 19.93 -30.48
N LEU A 93 9.29 19.89 -29.79
CA LEU A 93 8.96 18.84 -28.83
C LEU A 93 8.42 17.63 -29.58
N TYR A 94 9.31 16.70 -29.87
CA TYR A 94 8.98 15.42 -30.46
C TYR A 94 8.64 14.37 -29.37
N TYR A 95 7.78 13.44 -29.73
CA TYR A 95 7.50 12.19 -29.03
C TYR A 95 8.08 11.00 -29.80
N ILE A 96 8.06 9.80 -29.21
CA ILE A 96 8.70 8.58 -29.75
C ILE A 96 8.20 8.14 -31.14
N ASN A 97 7.02 8.61 -31.57
CA ASN A 97 6.40 8.28 -32.86
C ASN A 97 6.41 9.44 -33.87
N ASP A 98 6.98 10.60 -33.52
CA ASP A 98 6.91 11.77 -34.39
C ASP A 98 7.97 11.73 -35.50
N LYS A 99 7.63 12.31 -36.66
CA LYS A 99 8.54 12.38 -37.80
C LYS A 99 9.61 13.44 -37.58
N LEU A 100 10.86 13.01 -37.42
CA LEU A 100 12.02 13.90 -37.26
C LEU A 100 12.34 14.65 -38.55
N TYR A 101 12.69 15.93 -38.43
CA TYR A 101 13.10 16.80 -39.53
C TYR A 101 14.59 17.14 -39.42
N PRO A 102 15.45 16.77 -40.40
CA PRO A 102 16.91 16.75 -40.24
C PRO A 102 17.61 18.13 -40.28
N LYS A 103 16.88 19.24 -40.32
CA LYS A 103 17.44 20.61 -40.41
C LYS A 103 17.17 21.50 -39.19
N LEU A 104 16.63 20.94 -38.11
CA LEU A 104 16.21 21.68 -36.91
C LEU A 104 17.01 21.21 -35.68
N HIS A 105 16.99 21.99 -34.59
CA HIS A 105 17.49 21.56 -33.29
C HIS A 105 16.38 20.80 -32.54
N HIS A 106 16.70 19.62 -32.02
CA HIS A 106 15.73 18.72 -31.39
C HIS A 106 15.95 18.70 -29.87
N VAL A 107 14.87 18.77 -29.06
CA VAL A 107 15.00 18.62 -27.59
C VAL A 107 14.17 17.45 -27.10
N TYR A 108 14.84 16.35 -26.81
CA TYR A 108 14.24 15.13 -26.27
C TYR A 108 13.95 15.31 -24.78
N ARG A 109 12.69 15.63 -24.47
CA ARG A 109 12.16 15.78 -23.09
C ARG A 109 11.51 14.54 -22.51
N TYR A 110 11.38 13.46 -23.29
CA TYR A 110 10.98 12.14 -22.78
C TYR A 110 12.20 11.28 -22.47
N LYS A 111 11.98 10.19 -21.73
CA LYS A 111 13.03 9.23 -21.37
C LYS A 111 13.50 8.46 -22.62
N VAL A 112 14.80 8.52 -22.90
CA VAL A 112 15.45 7.75 -23.98
C VAL A 112 16.43 6.72 -23.41
N ASP A 113 16.61 5.59 -24.07
CA ASP A 113 17.67 4.64 -23.72
C ASP A 113 19.04 5.12 -24.23
N TYR A 114 20.10 4.79 -23.50
CA TYR A 114 21.47 5.21 -23.83
C TYR A 114 21.94 4.72 -25.21
N SER A 115 21.47 3.57 -25.69
CA SER A 115 21.75 3.06 -27.04
C SER A 115 21.08 3.89 -28.15
N PHE A 116 19.94 4.53 -27.86
CA PHE A 116 19.31 5.50 -28.77
C PHE A 116 20.10 6.81 -28.77
N TYR A 117 20.47 7.32 -27.59
CA TYR A 117 21.33 8.51 -27.47
C TYR A 117 22.63 8.35 -28.25
N LEU A 118 23.37 7.25 -28.08
CA LEU A 118 24.64 7.02 -28.76
C LEU A 118 24.55 7.06 -30.30
N LYS A 119 23.38 6.75 -30.89
CA LYS A 119 23.15 6.81 -32.34
C LYS A 119 22.84 8.21 -32.86
N HIS A 120 22.37 9.12 -31.99
CA HIS A 120 21.84 10.44 -32.36
C HIS A 120 22.51 11.61 -31.60
N ARG A 121 23.60 11.34 -30.85
CA ARG A 121 24.34 12.34 -30.06
C ARG A 121 25.19 13.30 -30.90
N GLU A 122 25.44 12.94 -32.15
CA GLU A 122 26.19 13.73 -33.14
C GLU A 122 25.24 14.52 -34.07
N ASP A 123 23.93 14.25 -33.99
CA ASP A 123 22.89 15.10 -34.56
C ASP A 123 22.74 16.38 -33.71
N ASN A 124 22.09 17.41 -34.28
CA ASN A 124 21.83 18.68 -33.62
C ASN A 124 20.71 18.55 -32.55
N CYS A 125 20.99 17.81 -31.47
CA CYS A 125 19.99 17.27 -30.55
C CYS A 125 20.39 17.41 -29.06
N ASP A 126 19.54 18.03 -28.26
CA ASP A 126 19.60 18.01 -26.79
C ASP A 126 18.82 16.81 -26.23
N PHE A 127 19.39 16.10 -25.26
CA PHE A 127 18.70 15.03 -24.54
C PHE A 127 18.61 15.36 -23.05
N ARG A 128 17.39 15.43 -22.50
CA ARG A 128 17.15 15.82 -21.10
C ARG A 128 17.05 14.62 -20.14
N PHE A 129 16.61 13.46 -20.63
CA PHE A 129 16.37 12.26 -19.81
C PHE A 129 16.98 11.00 -20.44
N ILE A 130 18.30 10.95 -20.51
CA ILE A 130 19.02 9.74 -20.94
C ILE A 130 19.03 8.71 -19.80
N SER A 131 18.51 7.53 -20.07
CA SER A 131 18.43 6.42 -19.14
C SER A 131 19.35 5.26 -19.51
N TYR A 132 19.99 4.66 -18.51
CA TYR A 132 20.91 3.55 -18.68
C TYR A 132 20.27 2.24 -18.22
N SER A 133 20.09 1.33 -19.17
CA SER A 133 19.85 -0.10 -19.01
C SER A 133 21.08 -0.83 -19.54
N SER A 134 21.68 -1.74 -18.77
CA SER A 134 22.95 -2.41 -19.14
C SER A 134 22.85 -3.18 -20.46
N PRO A 135 23.64 -2.80 -21.50
CA PRO A 135 23.85 -3.63 -22.68
C PRO A 135 25.10 -4.52 -22.57
N THR A 136 25.92 -4.35 -21.53
CA THR A 136 27.21 -5.04 -21.34
C THR A 136 27.46 -5.37 -19.86
N SER A 137 28.07 -6.52 -19.59
CA SER A 137 28.20 -7.05 -18.22
C SER A 137 29.30 -6.43 -17.34
N ARG A 138 30.08 -5.46 -17.85
CA ARG A 138 31.25 -4.84 -17.18
C ARG A 138 31.56 -3.38 -17.58
N PRO A 139 30.63 -2.42 -17.51
CA PRO A 139 30.94 -1.01 -17.74
C PRO A 139 31.74 -0.43 -16.55
N VAL A 140 32.93 0.10 -16.81
CA VAL A 140 33.76 0.79 -15.79
C VAL A 140 33.40 2.28 -15.69
N THR A 141 32.85 2.86 -16.75
CA THR A 141 32.35 4.25 -16.78
C THR A 141 30.97 4.31 -17.41
N ILE A 142 30.06 5.06 -16.81
CA ILE A 142 28.75 5.38 -17.38
C ILE A 142 28.88 6.71 -18.14
N GLY A 143 28.50 6.70 -19.42
CA GLY A 143 28.76 7.80 -20.34
C GLY A 143 28.18 9.16 -19.95
N TYR A 144 28.85 10.22 -20.42
CA TYR A 144 28.45 11.61 -20.19
C TYR A 144 27.02 11.88 -20.69
N GLY A 145 26.25 12.66 -19.93
CA GLY A 145 24.86 12.99 -20.24
C GLY A 145 23.81 12.02 -19.66
N ILE A 146 24.18 10.83 -19.18
CA ILE A 146 23.23 9.94 -18.50
C ILE A 146 22.70 10.62 -17.23
N THR A 147 21.37 10.62 -17.08
CA THR A 147 20.66 11.25 -15.96
C THR A 147 19.94 10.25 -15.06
N HIS A 148 19.62 9.05 -15.57
CA HIS A 148 18.89 8.01 -14.85
C HIS A 148 19.57 6.65 -15.06
N ILE A 149 19.78 5.86 -14.00
CA ILE A 149 20.02 4.42 -14.12
C ILE A 149 18.68 3.72 -13.90
N ASN A 150 18.30 2.82 -14.81
CA ASN A 150 17.03 2.11 -14.77
C ASN A 150 16.96 1.10 -13.63
N ASP A 151 15.75 0.64 -13.31
CA ASP A 151 15.55 -0.49 -12.41
C ASP A 151 16.31 -1.71 -12.96
N GLN A 152 17.00 -2.45 -12.08
CA GLN A 152 17.93 -3.53 -12.45
C GLN A 152 19.07 -3.12 -13.43
N GLY A 153 19.32 -1.82 -13.63
CA GLY A 153 20.14 -1.29 -14.72
C GLY A 153 21.60 -1.79 -14.76
N LEU A 154 22.15 -2.25 -13.63
CA LEU A 154 23.47 -2.88 -13.46
C LEU A 154 23.37 -4.08 -12.49
N TYR A 155 22.25 -4.83 -12.51
CA TYR A 155 22.05 -5.97 -11.62
C TYR A 155 23.16 -7.03 -11.76
N ALA A 156 23.62 -7.56 -10.62
CA ALA A 156 24.62 -8.61 -10.51
C ALA A 156 25.92 -8.34 -11.31
N ASN A 157 26.28 -7.06 -11.48
CA ASN A 157 27.45 -6.68 -12.27
C ASN A 157 28.77 -7.07 -11.57
N THR A 158 29.81 -7.33 -12.37
CA THR A 158 31.13 -7.80 -11.88
C THR A 158 32.18 -6.70 -11.83
N VAL A 159 31.76 -5.43 -11.90
CA VAL A 159 32.62 -4.24 -11.81
C VAL A 159 33.12 -3.96 -10.38
N GLU A 160 34.40 -3.65 -10.21
CA GLU A 160 35.01 -3.35 -8.89
C GLU A 160 34.91 -1.88 -8.48
N SER A 161 34.84 -0.97 -9.46
CA SER A 161 34.64 0.48 -9.30
C SER A 161 33.98 1.03 -10.57
N ILE A 162 33.00 1.91 -10.42
CA ILE A 162 32.27 2.48 -11.57
C ILE A 162 32.14 4.00 -11.45
N ASP A 163 32.54 4.71 -12.50
CA ASP A 163 32.42 6.16 -12.59
C ASP A 163 31.01 6.55 -13.04
N LEU A 164 30.33 7.31 -12.18
CA LEU A 164 29.00 7.85 -12.45
C LEU A 164 29.11 9.31 -12.95
N PRO A 165 28.39 9.69 -14.02
CA PRO A 165 28.49 11.04 -14.57
C PRO A 165 27.87 12.07 -13.62
N PRO A 166 28.37 13.32 -13.61
CA PRO A 166 27.84 14.39 -12.76
C PRO A 166 26.40 14.77 -13.12
N THR A 167 25.92 14.37 -14.31
CA THR A 167 24.54 14.53 -14.76
C THR A 167 23.55 13.56 -14.12
N LEU A 168 23.99 12.57 -13.34
CA LEU A 168 23.12 11.54 -12.76
C LEU A 168 22.22 12.12 -11.63
N ILE A 169 20.91 12.02 -11.83
CA ILE A 169 19.84 12.54 -10.96
C ILE A 169 19.22 11.43 -10.10
N SER A 170 19.06 10.23 -10.65
CA SER A 170 18.41 9.11 -9.94
C SER A 170 18.98 7.73 -10.28
N ILE A 171 18.86 6.82 -9.32
CA ILE A 171 19.23 5.41 -9.44
C ILE A 171 17.96 4.59 -9.19
N GLY A 172 17.62 3.68 -10.11
CA GLY A 172 16.44 2.82 -10.06
C GLY A 172 16.45 1.74 -8.96
N ILE A 173 15.33 1.05 -8.84
CA ILE A 173 15.13 -0.07 -7.92
C ILE A 173 16.12 -1.20 -8.27
N SER A 174 16.81 -1.73 -7.26
CA SER A 174 17.80 -2.80 -7.41
C SER A 174 18.91 -2.52 -8.45
N ALA A 175 19.16 -1.26 -8.81
CA ALA A 175 20.03 -0.91 -9.93
C ALA A 175 21.45 -1.50 -9.85
N PHE A 176 22.08 -1.54 -8.67
CA PHE A 176 23.37 -2.21 -8.44
C PHE A 176 23.22 -3.42 -7.50
N GLU A 177 22.03 -4.02 -7.39
CA GLU A 177 21.83 -5.15 -6.49
C GLU A 177 22.71 -6.34 -6.91
N LYS A 178 23.34 -7.02 -5.93
CA LYS A 178 24.30 -8.14 -6.11
C LYS A 178 25.56 -7.78 -6.89
N CYS A 179 25.97 -6.51 -6.94
CA CYS A 179 27.29 -6.12 -7.43
C CYS A 179 28.39 -6.53 -6.43
N ASP A 180 28.58 -7.83 -6.22
CA ASP A 180 29.48 -8.43 -5.22
C ASP A 180 30.97 -8.05 -5.44
N ALA A 181 31.34 -7.60 -6.63
CA ALA A 181 32.68 -7.10 -6.93
C ALA A 181 32.90 -5.64 -6.49
N LEU A 182 31.85 -4.82 -6.42
CA LEU A 182 31.92 -3.38 -6.25
C LEU A 182 32.50 -3.02 -4.87
N THR A 183 33.65 -2.34 -4.86
CA THR A 183 34.40 -1.99 -3.65
C THR A 183 34.13 -0.56 -3.17
N SER A 184 33.81 0.35 -4.09
CA SER A 184 33.51 1.75 -3.83
C SER A 184 32.69 2.34 -4.98
N ILE A 185 31.91 3.37 -4.69
CA ILE A 185 31.17 4.15 -5.69
C ILE A 185 31.03 5.60 -5.23
N ASN A 186 31.17 6.55 -6.15
CA ASN A 186 30.98 7.97 -5.86
C ASN A 186 29.59 8.41 -6.33
N LEU A 187 28.77 8.91 -5.40
CA LEU A 187 27.44 9.43 -5.66
C LEU A 187 27.50 10.95 -5.75
N CYS A 188 27.32 11.50 -6.95
CA CYS A 188 27.47 12.95 -7.21
C CYS A 188 26.18 13.74 -6.89
N ASN A 189 25.25 13.83 -7.85
CA ASN A 189 24.08 14.73 -7.77
C ASN A 189 22.74 13.98 -7.60
N VAL A 190 22.79 12.75 -7.09
CA VAL A 190 21.62 11.90 -6.93
C VAL A 190 20.69 12.48 -5.84
N ILE A 191 19.38 12.57 -6.14
CA ILE A 191 18.37 13.16 -5.23
C ILE A 191 17.72 12.09 -4.32
N ARG A 192 17.67 10.84 -4.81
CA ARG A 192 17.05 9.70 -4.14
C ARG A 192 17.80 8.41 -4.47
N LEU A 193 18.05 7.60 -3.43
CA LEU A 193 18.41 6.19 -3.60
C LEU A 193 17.14 5.35 -3.52
N SER A 194 16.94 4.44 -4.47
CA SER A 194 15.70 3.66 -4.59
C SER A 194 15.74 2.38 -3.74
N GLU A 195 14.63 1.65 -3.70
CA GLU A 195 14.56 0.37 -3.00
C GLU A 195 15.63 -0.59 -3.51
N ARG A 196 16.34 -1.25 -2.58
CA ARG A 196 17.40 -2.23 -2.85
C ARG A 196 18.54 -1.78 -3.78
N SER A 197 18.69 -0.48 -4.07
CA SER A 197 19.55 -0.02 -5.17
C SER A 197 21.03 -0.39 -5.06
N PHE A 198 21.54 -0.74 -3.87
CA PHE A 198 22.87 -1.28 -3.59
C PHE A 198 22.80 -2.54 -2.70
N ALA A 199 21.69 -3.28 -2.69
CA ALA A 199 21.56 -4.47 -1.84
C ALA A 199 22.53 -5.58 -2.31
N GLU A 200 23.03 -6.38 -1.38
CA GLU A 200 23.97 -7.48 -1.61
C GLU A 200 25.28 -7.06 -2.30
N CYS A 201 25.72 -5.79 -2.22
CA CYS A 201 27.05 -5.37 -2.67
C CYS A 201 28.12 -5.77 -1.63
N LYS A 202 28.42 -7.07 -1.49
CA LYS A 202 29.14 -7.59 -0.31
C LYS A 202 30.56 -7.05 -0.12
N LYS A 203 31.26 -6.62 -1.18
CA LYS A 203 32.60 -5.99 -1.09
C LYS A 203 32.60 -4.46 -0.93
N LEU A 204 31.45 -3.79 -0.96
CA LEU A 204 31.37 -2.33 -0.91
C LEU A 204 31.87 -1.84 0.46
N LYS A 205 33.05 -1.20 0.51
CA LYS A 205 33.74 -0.86 1.78
C LYS A 205 33.29 0.45 2.41
N GLN A 206 32.92 1.42 1.58
CA GLN A 206 32.49 2.74 1.99
C GLN A 206 31.57 3.36 0.94
N ILE A 207 30.64 4.21 1.39
CA ILE A 207 29.86 5.06 0.49
C ILE A 207 29.63 6.44 1.11
N ASN A 208 29.82 7.48 0.29
CA ASN A 208 29.49 8.85 0.64
C ASN A 208 28.13 9.19 0.03
N ILE A 209 27.12 9.45 0.86
CA ILE A 209 25.78 9.83 0.38
C ILE A 209 25.74 11.37 0.29
N PRO A 210 25.56 11.96 -0.91
CA PRO A 210 25.71 13.39 -1.11
C PRO A 210 24.57 14.16 -0.43
N SER A 211 24.83 15.45 -0.14
CA SER A 211 23.88 16.35 0.53
C SER A 211 22.57 16.57 -0.23
N THR A 212 22.52 16.21 -1.51
CA THR A 212 21.32 16.23 -2.36
C THR A 212 20.32 15.11 -2.04
N VAL A 213 20.75 14.02 -1.38
CA VAL A 213 19.87 12.88 -1.09
C VAL A 213 18.92 13.20 0.07
N LYS A 214 17.63 13.28 -0.26
CA LYS A 214 16.53 13.45 0.70
C LYS A 214 15.93 12.13 1.19
N ILE A 215 16.00 11.09 0.35
CA ILE A 215 15.34 9.80 0.60
C ILE A 215 16.29 8.66 0.23
N ILE A 216 16.46 7.71 1.15
CA ILE A 216 17.08 6.40 0.90
C ILE A 216 15.98 5.34 0.96
N GLY A 217 15.86 4.51 -0.06
CA GLY A 217 14.81 3.49 -0.18
C GLY A 217 14.90 2.35 0.83
N LYS A 218 13.82 1.57 0.90
CA LYS A 218 13.75 0.30 1.65
C LYS A 218 14.89 -0.63 1.22
N GLU A 219 15.51 -1.32 2.18
CA GLU A 219 16.57 -2.31 1.92
C GLU A 219 17.75 -1.82 1.04
N CYS A 220 17.97 -0.50 0.90
CA CYS A 220 18.90 0.07 -0.09
C CYS A 220 20.33 -0.50 -0.03
N PHE A 221 20.85 -0.82 1.16
CA PHE A 221 22.19 -1.39 1.39
C PHE A 221 22.13 -2.76 2.08
N LYS A 222 20.97 -3.42 2.10
CA LYS A 222 20.77 -4.71 2.77
C LYS A 222 21.81 -5.73 2.29
N GLY A 223 22.50 -6.40 3.20
CA GLY A 223 23.51 -7.42 2.87
C GLY A 223 24.89 -6.87 2.47
N CYS A 224 25.14 -5.55 2.56
CA CYS A 224 26.47 -4.98 2.35
C CYS A 224 27.39 -5.25 3.56
N THR A 225 27.90 -6.48 3.65
CA THR A 225 28.65 -6.97 4.82
C THR A 225 30.01 -6.30 5.02
N SER A 226 30.71 -5.91 3.94
CA SER A 226 31.99 -5.18 4.04
C SER A 226 31.86 -3.67 4.26
N LEU A 227 30.64 -3.12 4.29
CA LEU A 227 30.43 -1.67 4.39
C LEU A 227 30.86 -1.21 5.78
N SER A 228 32.01 -0.53 5.86
CA SER A 228 32.70 -0.20 7.11
C SER A 228 32.49 1.25 7.57
N SER A 229 32.22 2.13 6.62
CA SER A 229 32.06 3.57 6.82
C SER A 229 30.92 4.12 5.97
N ILE A 230 30.08 4.98 6.56
CA ILE A 230 29.00 5.68 5.87
C ILE A 230 28.85 7.13 6.35
N THR A 231 28.69 8.05 5.39
CA THR A 231 28.30 9.44 5.65
C THR A 231 26.82 9.61 5.32
N LEU A 232 26.02 10.08 6.28
CA LEU A 232 24.59 10.37 6.09
C LEU A 232 24.36 11.89 6.04
N PRO A 233 23.67 12.43 5.02
CA PRO A 233 23.48 13.87 4.87
C PRO A 233 22.50 14.45 5.89
N SER A 234 22.70 15.71 6.28
CA SER A 234 21.87 16.40 7.27
C SER A 234 20.46 16.78 6.78
N GLN A 235 20.24 16.81 5.47
CA GLN A 235 18.93 17.05 4.84
C GLN A 235 18.15 15.76 4.58
N LEU A 236 18.60 14.61 5.10
CA LEU A 236 17.95 13.32 4.90
C LEU A 236 16.59 13.29 5.63
N GLU A 237 15.51 13.26 4.86
CA GLU A 237 14.12 13.27 5.34
C GLU A 237 13.64 11.86 5.70
N ASN A 238 14.07 10.85 4.94
CA ASN A 238 13.61 9.46 5.11
C ASN A 238 14.71 8.42 4.82
N ILE A 239 14.77 7.40 5.67
CA ILE A 239 15.46 6.13 5.40
C ILE A 239 14.39 5.03 5.47
N GLY A 240 14.25 4.25 4.39
CA GLY A 240 13.31 3.15 4.30
C GLY A 240 13.63 2.00 5.25
N LYS A 241 12.61 1.22 5.60
CA LYS A 241 12.72 0.03 6.49
C LYS A 241 13.85 -0.91 6.05
N ALA A 242 14.52 -1.54 7.00
CA ALA A 242 15.58 -2.52 6.76
C ALA A 242 16.73 -2.06 5.83
N CYS A 243 16.96 -0.74 5.66
CA CYS A 243 17.95 -0.17 4.74
C CYS A 243 19.36 -0.77 4.89
N PHE A 244 19.80 -0.98 6.14
CA PHE A 244 21.11 -1.52 6.52
C PHE A 244 21.04 -2.92 7.14
N LEU A 245 19.97 -3.69 6.86
CA LEU A 245 19.82 -5.06 7.36
C LEU A 245 21.00 -5.91 6.89
N GLY A 246 21.71 -6.58 7.81
CA GLY A 246 22.90 -7.38 7.48
C GLY A 246 24.19 -6.58 7.23
N CYS A 247 24.22 -5.25 7.43
CA CYS A 247 25.45 -4.44 7.34
C CYS A 247 26.32 -4.55 8.61
N SER A 248 26.79 -5.76 8.93
CA SER A 248 27.57 -6.04 10.15
C SER A 248 28.96 -5.39 10.19
N GLY A 249 29.50 -4.96 9.04
CA GLY A 249 30.81 -4.31 8.97
C GLY A 249 30.86 -2.85 9.41
N ILE A 250 29.71 -2.17 9.56
CA ILE A 250 29.70 -0.72 9.81
C ILE A 250 30.28 -0.45 11.19
N VAL A 251 31.41 0.26 11.24
CA VAL A 251 32.07 0.68 12.49
C VAL A 251 32.16 2.20 12.61
N ASN A 252 32.19 2.88 11.47
CA ASN A 252 32.29 4.33 11.36
C ASN A 252 31.02 4.89 10.72
N VAL A 253 30.47 5.93 11.34
CA VAL A 253 29.29 6.65 10.83
C VAL A 253 29.58 8.14 10.97
N ASN A 254 29.27 8.93 9.94
CA ASN A 254 29.36 10.38 10.00
C ASN A 254 27.97 10.99 9.77
N VAL A 255 27.47 11.69 10.79
CA VAL A 255 26.17 12.40 10.80
C VAL A 255 26.44 13.80 11.35
N LYS A 256 25.78 14.82 10.79
CA LYS A 256 25.81 16.20 11.32
C LYS A 256 24.51 16.54 12.04
N GLY A 257 24.60 17.31 13.13
CA GLY A 257 23.45 17.77 13.93
C GLY A 257 23.42 17.15 15.33
N ARG A 258 22.36 17.42 16.11
CA ARG A 258 22.17 16.87 17.48
C ARG A 258 21.16 15.74 17.57
N VAL A 259 20.24 15.64 16.61
CA VAL A 259 19.15 14.64 16.59
C VAL A 259 19.01 14.08 15.19
N PHE A 260 19.11 12.76 15.05
CA PHE A 260 18.86 12.05 13.80
C PHE A 260 17.40 11.58 13.75
N LYS A 261 16.65 12.00 12.73
CA LYS A 261 15.21 11.72 12.58
C LYS A 261 14.89 10.51 11.68
N GLY A 262 15.82 10.09 10.83
CA GLY A 262 15.61 8.91 9.98
C GLY A 262 15.53 7.63 10.81
N LEU A 263 14.90 6.59 10.24
CA LEU A 263 14.88 5.25 10.82
C LEU A 263 16.28 4.62 10.69
N VAL A 264 16.78 4.02 11.77
CA VAL A 264 18.08 3.33 11.80
C VAL A 264 17.95 2.00 12.54
N SER A 265 18.78 1.01 12.21
CA SER A 265 18.90 -0.21 13.03
C SER A 265 19.45 0.12 14.42
N TYR A 266 19.21 -0.74 15.39
CA TYR A 266 19.67 -0.55 16.76
C TYR A 266 21.20 -0.47 16.84
N HIS A 267 21.92 -1.35 16.13
CA HIS A 267 23.37 -1.28 15.96
C HIS A 267 23.83 0.09 15.44
N LEU A 268 23.23 0.58 14.35
CA LEU A 268 23.59 1.87 13.77
C LEU A 268 23.28 3.04 14.72
N SER A 269 22.19 2.96 15.48
CA SER A 269 21.85 3.96 16.50
C SER A 269 22.92 4.05 17.61
N ARG A 270 23.54 2.92 18.00
CA ARG A 270 24.63 2.89 18.99
C ARG A 270 25.90 3.56 18.46
N LEU A 271 26.21 3.39 17.17
CA LEU A 271 27.34 4.07 16.53
C LEU A 271 27.12 5.57 16.43
N ILE A 272 25.93 6.00 15.98
CA ILE A 272 25.55 7.42 15.91
C ILE A 272 25.57 8.07 17.31
N SER A 273 25.15 7.33 18.35
CA SER A 273 25.16 7.82 19.74
C SER A 273 26.57 8.13 20.26
N ARG A 274 27.64 7.51 19.72
CA ARG A 274 29.03 7.86 20.06
C ARG A 274 29.41 9.28 19.62
N LEU A 275 28.69 9.86 18.66
CA LEU A 275 28.86 11.24 18.22
C LEU A 275 28.06 12.25 19.07
N ILE A 276 27.44 11.81 20.18
CA ILE A 276 26.52 12.62 21.01
C ILE A 276 25.27 13.06 20.20
N ILE A 277 24.83 12.20 19.27
CA ILE A 277 23.65 12.44 18.42
C ILE A 277 22.53 11.48 18.81
N LYS A 278 21.37 12.02 19.17
CA LYS A 278 20.21 11.20 19.56
C LYS A 278 19.42 10.71 18.35
N CYS A 279 19.29 9.40 18.18
CA CYS A 279 18.36 8.81 17.21
C CYS A 279 16.91 8.87 17.73
N LYS A 280 15.95 9.31 16.91
CA LYS A 280 14.53 9.37 17.29
C LYS A 280 13.75 8.09 16.96
N ASN A 281 14.09 7.43 15.85
CA ASN A 281 13.38 6.27 15.32
C ASN A 281 14.39 5.12 15.16
N ILE A 282 14.21 4.04 15.90
CA ILE A 282 15.14 2.91 15.98
C ILE A 282 14.38 1.61 15.71
N GLU A 283 14.88 0.83 14.75
CA GLU A 283 14.40 -0.50 14.37
C GLU A 283 15.28 -1.58 15.03
N TYR A 284 14.69 -2.56 15.71
CA TYR A 284 15.40 -3.77 16.13
C TYR A 284 15.22 -4.83 15.04
N THR A 285 16.27 -5.08 14.27
CA THR A 285 16.28 -5.98 13.12
C THR A 285 16.70 -7.42 13.49
N VAL A 286 16.53 -8.36 12.56
CA VAL A 286 17.05 -9.74 12.69
C VAL A 286 18.56 -9.73 13.02
N SER A 287 19.34 -8.88 12.36
CA SER A 287 20.78 -8.75 12.61
C SER A 287 21.10 -8.10 13.95
N ASP A 288 20.26 -7.19 14.46
CA ASP A 288 20.42 -6.66 15.82
C ASP A 288 20.15 -7.76 16.85
N ARG A 289 19.10 -8.59 16.66
CA ARG A 289 18.81 -9.75 17.50
C ARG A 289 19.94 -10.78 17.48
N GLU A 290 20.57 -11.02 16.33
CA GLU A 290 21.73 -11.92 16.22
C GLU A 290 22.97 -11.39 16.96
N LEU A 291 23.15 -10.06 17.02
CA LEU A 291 24.29 -9.42 17.70
C LEU A 291 24.08 -9.16 19.19
N TYR A 292 22.83 -8.92 19.63
CA TYR A 292 22.50 -8.47 20.99
C TYR A 292 21.53 -9.39 21.73
N GLY A 293 21.03 -10.45 21.08
CA GLY A 293 20.14 -11.44 21.66
C GLY A 293 18.66 -11.09 21.58
N ASN A 294 17.83 -11.86 22.31
CA ASN A 294 16.38 -11.76 22.24
C ASN A 294 15.77 -10.64 23.12
N ASN A 295 16.58 -9.99 23.96
CA ASN A 295 16.12 -8.91 24.82
C ASN A 295 16.02 -7.61 24.00
N ILE A 296 14.80 -7.11 23.78
CA ILE A 296 14.55 -5.88 23.01
C ILE A 296 15.02 -4.68 23.85
N PRO A 297 15.98 -3.86 23.38
CA PRO A 297 16.50 -2.74 24.15
C PRO A 297 15.52 -1.55 24.26
N ASP A 298 15.63 -0.80 25.35
CA ASP A 298 14.93 0.48 25.50
C ASP A 298 15.32 1.49 24.42
N GLY A 299 14.35 2.30 23.99
CA GLY A 299 14.51 3.28 22.92
C GLY A 299 14.24 2.74 21.52
N VAL A 300 14.13 1.41 21.35
CA VAL A 300 13.60 0.80 20.12
C VAL A 300 12.15 1.24 19.91
N SER A 301 11.84 1.77 18.72
CA SER A 301 10.50 2.21 18.34
C SER A 301 9.77 1.23 17.41
N LEU A 302 10.51 0.38 16.72
CA LEU A 302 9.99 -0.60 15.75
C LEU A 302 10.70 -1.94 15.97
N ILE A 303 9.96 -3.03 16.06
CA ILE A 303 10.52 -4.38 15.89
C ILE A 303 10.39 -4.74 14.41
N GLY A 304 11.49 -5.00 13.73
CA GLY A 304 11.52 -5.17 12.27
C GLY A 304 10.74 -6.38 11.74
N ASP A 305 10.45 -6.36 10.44
CA ASP A 305 9.77 -7.46 9.75
C ASP A 305 10.54 -8.78 9.96
N GLY A 306 9.83 -9.82 10.41
CA GLY A 306 10.41 -11.14 10.72
C GLY A 306 11.45 -11.18 11.85
N CYS A 307 11.63 -10.10 12.62
CA CYS A 307 12.75 -9.94 13.57
C CYS A 307 12.94 -11.12 14.55
N PHE A 308 11.86 -11.70 15.07
CA PHE A 308 11.84 -12.88 15.95
C PHE A 308 11.25 -14.12 15.28
N SER A 309 11.07 -14.13 13.95
CA SER A 309 10.35 -15.22 13.30
C SER A 309 11.08 -16.56 13.44
N SER A 310 10.30 -17.63 13.68
CA SER A 310 10.74 -19.02 13.76
C SER A 310 11.76 -19.34 14.86
N ILE A 311 11.91 -18.50 15.89
CA ILE A 311 12.83 -18.77 17.00
C ILE A 311 12.14 -19.49 18.17
N SER A 312 12.95 -20.22 18.94
CA SER A 312 12.52 -20.87 20.19
C SER A 312 12.59 -19.88 21.35
N ILE A 313 11.49 -19.16 21.61
CA ILE A 313 11.27 -18.36 22.82
C ILE A 313 9.94 -18.77 23.47
N GLN A 314 9.89 -18.74 24.80
CA GLN A 314 8.67 -19.02 25.58
C GLN A 314 7.97 -17.76 26.09
N HIS A 315 8.75 -16.71 26.35
CA HIS A 315 8.26 -15.42 26.85
C HIS A 315 9.01 -14.29 26.13
N ILE A 316 8.34 -13.16 25.92
CA ILE A 316 9.01 -11.91 25.54
C ILE A 316 8.34 -10.69 26.16
N THR A 317 9.16 -9.69 26.47
CA THR A 317 8.72 -8.37 26.95
C THR A 317 8.96 -7.33 25.87
N ILE A 318 7.90 -6.60 25.48
CA ILE A 318 7.94 -5.49 24.53
C ILE A 318 8.10 -4.18 25.33
N PRO A 319 9.19 -3.40 25.16
CA PRO A 319 9.44 -2.16 25.92
C PRO A 319 8.48 -1.00 25.61
N THR A 320 8.37 -0.05 26.54
CA THR A 320 7.50 1.14 26.49
C THR A 320 7.85 2.16 25.39
N SER A 321 8.93 1.94 24.66
CA SER A 321 9.31 2.76 23.50
C SER A 321 8.76 2.23 22.18
N VAL A 322 8.35 0.95 22.12
CA VAL A 322 7.92 0.28 20.88
C VAL A 322 6.54 0.77 20.44
N LYS A 323 6.42 1.12 19.16
CA LYS A 323 5.21 1.67 18.53
C LYS A 323 4.65 0.79 17.43
N GLU A 324 5.50 -0.04 16.84
CA GLU A 324 5.15 -0.91 15.72
C GLU A 324 5.83 -2.27 15.88
N LEU A 325 5.07 -3.33 15.65
CA LEU A 325 5.59 -4.68 15.41
C LEU A 325 5.51 -4.94 13.91
N GLY A 326 6.64 -5.23 13.27
CA GLY A 326 6.73 -5.48 11.83
C GLY A 326 5.98 -6.73 11.37
N ASN A 327 5.85 -6.86 10.05
CA ASN A 327 5.17 -8.01 9.44
C ASN A 327 5.86 -9.31 9.87
N LYS A 328 5.06 -10.28 10.33
CA LYS A 328 5.54 -11.60 10.78
C LYS A 328 6.62 -11.54 11.88
N ALA A 329 6.72 -10.44 12.63
CA ALA A 329 7.81 -10.22 13.58
C ALA A 329 7.99 -11.38 14.57
N PHE A 330 6.91 -11.97 15.08
CA PHE A 330 6.92 -13.16 15.95
C PHE A 330 6.36 -14.43 15.29
N SER A 331 6.19 -14.44 13.96
CA SER A 331 5.56 -15.56 13.27
C SER A 331 6.39 -16.84 13.44
N LYS A 332 5.71 -17.95 13.75
CA LYS A 332 6.28 -19.28 14.03
C LYS A 332 7.16 -19.32 15.28
N CYS A 333 7.00 -18.42 16.25
CA CYS A 333 7.52 -18.63 17.61
C CYS A 333 6.67 -19.73 18.28
N THR A 334 6.84 -20.98 17.88
CA THR A 334 5.90 -22.07 18.20
C THR A 334 5.76 -22.36 19.69
N GLN A 335 6.78 -22.04 20.49
CA GLN A 335 6.80 -22.21 21.95
C GLN A 335 6.39 -20.95 22.75
N LEU A 336 6.04 -19.84 22.09
CA LEU A 336 5.78 -18.56 22.75
C LEU A 336 4.44 -18.59 23.50
N ARG A 337 4.50 -18.73 24.83
CA ARG A 337 3.34 -18.82 25.73
C ARG A 337 2.79 -17.48 26.17
N LYS A 338 3.68 -16.51 26.42
CA LYS A 338 3.31 -15.21 27.02
C LYS A 338 4.04 -14.05 26.35
N ILE A 339 3.29 -13.00 26.07
CA ILE A 339 3.79 -11.73 25.54
C ILE A 339 3.42 -10.63 26.52
N GLN A 340 4.42 -10.00 27.13
CA GLN A 340 4.21 -8.88 28.05
C GLN A 340 4.46 -7.57 27.30
N ILE A 341 3.43 -6.74 27.15
CA ILE A 341 3.55 -5.43 26.51
C ILE A 341 3.64 -4.38 27.62
N ASN A 342 4.81 -3.75 27.77
CA ASN A 342 4.98 -2.70 28.76
C ASN A 342 4.47 -1.37 28.18
N GLY A 343 3.37 -0.86 28.73
CA GLY A 343 2.83 0.48 28.41
C GLY A 343 1.98 0.55 27.13
N ASN A 344 1.51 1.78 26.83
CA ASN A 344 0.48 2.06 25.82
C ASN A 344 1.03 2.81 24.60
N SER A 345 2.26 2.49 24.17
CA SER A 345 2.92 3.13 23.01
C SER A 345 2.70 2.38 21.70
N LEU A 346 2.33 1.09 21.76
CA LEU A 346 2.18 0.22 20.61
C LEU A 346 0.89 0.56 19.85
N GLN A 347 1.02 0.93 18.59
CA GLN A 347 -0.08 1.39 17.73
C GLN A 347 -0.34 0.44 16.56
N ILE A 348 0.74 -0.13 15.99
CA ILE A 348 0.68 -0.89 14.74
C ILE A 348 1.11 -2.35 14.97
N LEU A 349 0.22 -3.27 14.61
CA LEU A 349 0.51 -4.70 14.47
C LEU A 349 0.70 -5.01 12.97
N GLY A 350 1.86 -5.54 12.58
CA GLY A 350 2.13 -5.96 11.21
C GLY A 350 1.35 -7.22 10.82
N MET A 351 1.20 -7.46 9.51
CA MET A 351 0.52 -8.64 8.98
C MET A 351 1.17 -9.93 9.50
N GLY A 352 0.35 -10.85 10.03
CA GLY A 352 0.82 -12.14 10.52
C GLY A 352 1.78 -12.07 11.72
N VAL A 353 1.77 -10.99 12.50
CA VAL A 353 2.76 -10.75 13.57
C VAL A 353 2.92 -11.93 14.54
N PHE A 354 1.84 -12.59 14.96
CA PHE A 354 1.86 -13.77 15.86
C PHE A 354 1.41 -15.07 15.16
N MET A 355 1.37 -15.10 13.82
CA MET A 355 0.98 -16.28 13.03
C MET A 355 1.79 -17.52 13.43
N CYS A 356 1.11 -18.63 13.74
CA CYS A 356 1.67 -19.91 14.20
C CYS A 356 2.42 -19.86 15.55
N CYS A 357 2.08 -18.95 16.45
CA CYS A 357 2.44 -19.07 17.88
C CYS A 357 1.52 -20.10 18.56
N TYR A 358 1.75 -21.39 18.29
CA TYR A 358 0.82 -22.47 18.69
C TYR A 358 0.53 -22.50 20.20
N GLU A 359 1.55 -22.24 21.02
CA GLU A 359 1.47 -22.27 22.49
C GLU A 359 1.01 -20.95 23.15
N LEU A 360 0.66 -19.91 22.39
CA LEU A 360 0.24 -18.61 22.96
C LEU A 360 -1.12 -18.76 23.66
N GLU A 361 -1.13 -18.64 24.99
CA GLU A 361 -2.33 -18.88 25.82
C GLU A 361 -3.22 -17.63 25.95
N SER A 362 -2.60 -16.45 26.11
CA SER A 362 -3.26 -15.15 26.21
C SER A 362 -2.33 -14.00 25.80
N ILE A 363 -2.94 -12.86 25.45
CA ILE A 363 -2.25 -11.61 25.16
C ILE A 363 -3.13 -10.41 25.58
N GLU A 364 -2.52 -9.45 26.28
CA GLU A 364 -3.13 -8.17 26.60
C GLU A 364 -2.68 -7.14 25.57
N LEU A 365 -3.61 -6.63 24.77
CA LEU A 365 -3.35 -5.61 23.75
C LEU A 365 -3.64 -4.21 24.32
N PRO A 366 -2.72 -3.23 24.20
CA PRO A 366 -2.97 -1.88 24.70
C PRO A 366 -4.01 -1.13 23.85
N ASN A 367 -4.76 -0.24 24.51
CA ASN A 367 -5.83 0.58 23.91
C ASN A 367 -5.37 1.55 22.81
N SER A 368 -4.07 1.62 22.52
CA SER A 368 -3.45 2.46 21.50
C SER A 368 -3.42 1.82 20.10
N ILE A 369 -3.89 0.57 19.95
CA ILE A 369 -3.88 -0.17 18.68
C ILE A 369 -5.16 0.11 17.88
N ASP A 370 -4.98 0.61 16.65
CA ASP A 370 -6.09 1.04 15.78
C ASP A 370 -6.83 -0.12 15.08
N SER A 371 -6.18 -1.28 14.87
CA SER A 371 -6.75 -2.42 14.15
C SER A 371 -6.03 -3.75 14.44
N ILE A 372 -6.73 -4.87 14.25
CA ILE A 372 -6.12 -6.21 14.18
C ILE A 372 -5.79 -6.52 12.72
N SER A 373 -4.51 -6.70 12.41
CA SER A 373 -3.99 -6.89 11.05
C SER A 373 -4.38 -8.24 10.43
N GLU A 374 -4.26 -8.31 9.08
CA GLU A 374 -4.45 -9.56 8.36
C GLU A 374 -3.56 -10.66 8.95
N SER A 375 -4.16 -11.83 9.16
CA SER A 375 -3.51 -13.02 9.69
C SER A 375 -2.86 -12.89 11.09
N CYS A 376 -3.18 -11.86 11.87
CA CYS A 376 -2.46 -11.50 13.11
C CYS A 376 -2.15 -12.69 14.05
N PHE A 377 -3.16 -13.52 14.36
CA PHE A 377 -3.11 -14.66 15.28
C PHE A 377 -3.41 -16.02 14.60
N VAL A 378 -3.28 -16.14 13.27
CA VAL A 378 -3.61 -17.40 12.56
C VAL A 378 -2.84 -18.58 13.16
N TRP A 379 -3.55 -19.66 13.48
CA TRP A 379 -3.03 -20.84 14.18
C TRP A 379 -2.47 -20.57 15.59
N CYS A 380 -2.92 -19.56 16.33
CA CYS A 380 -2.66 -19.49 17.79
C CYS A 380 -3.56 -20.51 18.51
N ARG A 381 -3.21 -21.80 18.37
CA ARG A 381 -4.10 -22.92 18.71
C ARG A 381 -4.53 -22.92 20.17
N ASN A 382 -3.64 -22.57 21.09
CA ASN A 382 -3.90 -22.55 22.53
C ASN A 382 -4.45 -21.20 23.06
N LEU A 383 -4.72 -20.21 22.18
CA LEU A 383 -5.21 -18.90 22.58
C LEU A 383 -6.65 -19.02 23.10
N GLN A 384 -6.82 -18.95 24.41
CA GLN A 384 -8.12 -19.15 25.08
C GLN A 384 -8.90 -17.85 25.23
N HIS A 385 -8.18 -16.76 25.52
CA HIS A 385 -8.75 -15.45 25.80
C HIS A 385 -7.90 -14.35 25.15
N ILE A 386 -8.57 -13.42 24.47
CA ILE A 386 -7.98 -12.16 24.03
C ILE A 386 -8.99 -11.03 24.27
N LYS A 387 -8.51 -9.92 24.84
CA LYS A 387 -9.28 -8.69 24.95
C LYS A 387 -8.87 -7.75 23.81
N LEU A 388 -9.86 -7.33 23.01
CA LEU A 388 -9.62 -6.37 21.94
C LEU A 388 -9.70 -4.93 22.47
N PRO A 389 -8.76 -4.04 22.05
CA PRO A 389 -8.84 -2.60 22.28
C PRO A 389 -10.18 -1.99 21.84
N GLU A 390 -10.76 -1.15 22.71
CA GLU A 390 -11.88 -0.29 22.33
C GLU A 390 -11.40 0.76 21.31
N GLY A 391 -12.19 1.01 20.28
CA GLY A 391 -11.84 1.90 19.17
C GLY A 391 -11.48 1.17 17.86
N ILE A 392 -11.15 -0.12 17.91
CA ILE A 392 -10.94 -0.93 16.69
C ILE A 392 -12.23 -0.94 15.86
N THR A 393 -12.08 -0.65 14.56
CA THR A 393 -13.19 -0.57 13.60
C THR A 393 -13.29 -1.77 12.68
N SER A 394 -12.23 -2.58 12.55
CA SER A 394 -12.23 -3.79 11.73
C SER A 394 -11.33 -4.89 12.30
N ILE A 395 -11.77 -6.13 12.16
CA ILE A 395 -10.95 -7.33 12.30
C ILE A 395 -10.67 -7.81 10.87
N GLN A 396 -9.39 -7.88 10.49
CA GLN A 396 -9.00 -8.15 9.12
C GLN A 396 -9.07 -9.64 8.77
N LYS A 397 -8.81 -9.95 7.49
CA LYS A 397 -8.84 -11.31 6.95
C LYS A 397 -8.00 -12.28 7.79
N SER A 398 -8.58 -13.45 8.07
CA SER A 398 -7.99 -14.55 8.84
C SER A 398 -7.45 -14.17 10.24
N SER A 399 -7.76 -13.00 10.82
CA SER A 399 -7.03 -12.51 12.02
C SER A 399 -6.95 -13.50 13.19
N PHE A 400 -7.94 -14.37 13.40
CA PHE A 400 -8.00 -15.43 14.41
C PHE A 400 -8.24 -16.84 13.81
N GLU A 401 -7.99 -17.04 12.52
CA GLU A 401 -8.20 -18.34 11.85
C GLU A 401 -7.44 -19.47 12.56
N ASN A 402 -8.09 -20.62 12.78
CA ASN A 402 -7.51 -21.77 13.51
C ASN A 402 -7.07 -21.47 14.96
N CYS A 403 -7.63 -20.46 15.64
CA CYS A 403 -7.53 -20.30 17.10
C CYS A 403 -8.44 -21.32 17.82
N LYS A 404 -8.04 -22.60 17.76
CA LYS A 404 -8.91 -23.73 18.14
C LYS A 404 -9.42 -23.68 19.58
N SER A 405 -8.64 -23.18 20.53
CA SER A 405 -9.02 -23.08 21.95
C SER A 405 -9.73 -21.77 22.34
N LEU A 406 -10.00 -20.85 21.41
CA LEU A 406 -10.65 -19.58 21.70
C LEU A 406 -12.11 -19.81 22.09
N VAL A 407 -12.44 -19.72 23.39
CA VAL A 407 -13.79 -20.02 23.92
C VAL A 407 -14.75 -18.85 23.72
N SER A 408 -14.25 -17.63 23.89
CA SER A 408 -15.00 -16.38 23.79
C SER A 408 -14.08 -15.21 23.44
N ILE A 409 -14.66 -14.17 22.82
CA ILE A 409 -13.95 -12.92 22.52
C ILE A 409 -14.88 -11.72 22.75
N GLU A 410 -14.39 -10.71 23.47
CA GLU A 410 -15.06 -9.41 23.59
C GLU A 410 -14.79 -8.59 22.33
N LEU A 411 -15.83 -8.37 21.52
CA LEU A 411 -15.76 -7.49 20.35
C LEU A 411 -15.99 -6.02 20.75
N PRO A 412 -15.18 -5.07 20.24
CA PRO A 412 -15.27 -3.67 20.64
C PRO A 412 -16.51 -3.00 20.04
N LYS A 413 -17.10 -2.03 20.76
CA LYS A 413 -18.39 -1.41 20.39
C LYS A 413 -18.32 -0.54 19.12
N SER A 414 -17.11 -0.24 18.67
CA SER A 414 -16.77 0.50 17.46
C SER A 414 -16.66 -0.37 16.19
N LEU A 415 -16.73 -1.70 16.31
CA LEU A 415 -16.47 -2.61 15.20
C LEU A 415 -17.52 -2.50 14.09
N ILE A 416 -17.06 -2.29 12.86
CA ILE A 416 -17.88 -2.15 11.65
C ILE A 416 -17.81 -3.41 10.76
N SER A 417 -16.66 -4.11 10.75
CA SER A 417 -16.47 -5.29 9.90
C SER A 417 -15.63 -6.41 10.52
N ILE A 418 -15.96 -7.65 10.13
CA ILE A 418 -15.22 -8.88 10.42
C ILE A 418 -14.86 -9.53 9.07
N GLY A 419 -13.56 -9.54 8.74
CA GLY A 419 -12.99 -9.96 7.45
C GLY A 419 -13.14 -11.44 7.12
N ASP A 420 -12.77 -11.80 5.89
CA ASP A 420 -12.90 -13.17 5.40
C ASP A 420 -12.14 -14.15 6.31
N HIS A 421 -12.75 -15.29 6.63
CA HIS A 421 -12.14 -16.34 7.45
C HIS A 421 -11.68 -15.89 8.86
N ALA A 422 -12.07 -14.70 9.32
CA ALA A 422 -11.48 -14.06 10.50
C ALA A 422 -11.48 -14.92 11.78
N PHE A 423 -12.54 -15.72 12.02
CA PHE A 423 -12.64 -16.69 13.11
C PHE A 423 -12.84 -18.13 12.58
N SER A 424 -12.52 -18.40 11.32
CA SER A 424 -12.71 -19.73 10.73
C SER A 424 -11.88 -20.78 11.49
N PHE A 425 -12.45 -21.97 11.70
CA PHE A 425 -11.88 -23.07 12.49
C PHE A 425 -11.57 -22.75 13.96
N CYS A 426 -12.24 -21.76 14.58
CA CYS A 426 -12.28 -21.59 16.04
C CYS A 426 -13.19 -22.66 16.67
N ASP A 427 -12.71 -23.91 16.70
CA ASP A 427 -13.49 -25.09 17.10
C ASP A 427 -14.18 -24.96 18.48
N SER A 428 -13.55 -24.29 19.46
CA SER A 428 -14.07 -24.06 20.81
C SER A 428 -14.90 -22.78 21.00
N LEU A 429 -15.13 -21.96 19.98
CA LEU A 429 -15.86 -20.69 20.13
C LEU A 429 -17.35 -20.97 20.39
N GLU A 430 -17.76 -20.90 21.66
CA GLU A 430 -19.14 -21.20 22.09
C GLU A 430 -20.07 -19.99 22.00
N HIS A 431 -19.54 -18.81 22.33
CA HIS A 431 -20.31 -17.58 22.46
C HIS A 431 -19.54 -16.40 21.88
N ILE A 432 -20.21 -15.64 21.00
CA ILE A 432 -19.74 -14.35 20.50
C ILE A 432 -20.89 -13.36 20.46
N VAL A 433 -20.64 -12.14 20.95
CA VAL A 433 -21.61 -11.04 20.94
C VAL A 433 -21.21 -10.08 19.82
N LEU A 434 -22.01 -10.04 18.75
CA LEU A 434 -21.81 -9.08 17.66
C LEU A 434 -22.26 -7.67 18.12
N PRO A 435 -21.47 -6.61 17.93
CA PRO A 435 -21.82 -5.27 18.38
C PRO A 435 -22.85 -4.59 17.47
N GLU A 436 -23.72 -3.75 18.06
CA GLU A 436 -24.83 -3.02 17.42
C GLU A 436 -24.46 -2.03 16.29
N LYS A 437 -23.17 -1.90 15.95
CA LYS A 437 -22.68 -1.08 14.82
C LYS A 437 -22.08 -1.91 13.70
N LEU A 438 -22.03 -3.23 13.84
CA LEU A 438 -21.44 -4.14 12.87
C LEU A 438 -22.28 -4.14 11.59
N GLN A 439 -21.64 -3.93 10.45
CA GLN A 439 -22.29 -3.83 9.14
C GLN A 439 -21.92 -4.99 8.21
N TYR A 440 -20.70 -5.52 8.33
CA TYR A 440 -20.15 -6.49 7.37
C TYR A 440 -19.59 -7.74 8.08
N LEU A 441 -20.20 -8.89 7.79
CA LEU A 441 -19.61 -10.21 8.00
C LEU A 441 -19.13 -10.73 6.64
N TYR A 442 -17.83 -10.95 6.46
CA TYR A 442 -17.26 -11.37 5.18
C TYR A 442 -17.23 -12.92 5.02
N GLU A 443 -16.69 -13.42 3.90
CA GLU A 443 -16.83 -14.82 3.49
C GLU A 443 -16.16 -15.77 4.49
N GLU A 444 -16.85 -16.85 4.85
CA GLU A 444 -16.35 -17.88 5.78
C GLU A 444 -15.91 -17.35 7.17
N CYS A 445 -16.33 -16.14 7.57
CA CYS A 445 -15.81 -15.46 8.78
C CYS A 445 -15.97 -16.24 10.10
N PHE A 446 -16.99 -17.08 10.26
CA PHE A 446 -17.16 -18.03 11.37
C PHE A 446 -17.22 -19.50 10.91
N SER A 447 -16.73 -19.83 9.69
CA SER A 447 -16.86 -21.20 9.18
C SER A 447 -16.13 -22.20 10.09
N ASN A 448 -16.71 -23.38 10.31
CA ASN A 448 -16.21 -24.42 11.20
C ASN A 448 -16.03 -23.99 12.67
N CYS A 449 -16.76 -22.98 13.18
CA CYS A 449 -16.90 -22.75 14.62
C CYS A 449 -17.80 -23.82 15.25
N LYS A 450 -17.25 -25.04 15.44
CA LYS A 450 -18.02 -26.25 15.76
C LYS A 450 -18.80 -26.20 17.06
N SER A 451 -18.39 -25.36 18.01
CA SER A 451 -19.04 -25.20 19.32
C SER A 451 -20.01 -24.02 19.40
N LEU A 452 -20.17 -23.22 18.34
CA LEU A 452 -21.03 -22.03 18.35
C LEU A 452 -22.51 -22.43 18.38
N LYS A 453 -23.17 -22.25 19.53
CA LYS A 453 -24.55 -22.69 19.79
C LYS A 453 -25.60 -21.73 19.25
N SER A 454 -25.38 -20.44 19.47
CA SER A 454 -26.34 -19.38 19.19
C SER A 454 -25.63 -18.10 18.73
N ILE A 455 -26.26 -17.33 17.84
CA ILE A 455 -25.77 -15.98 17.49
C ILE A 455 -26.92 -14.96 17.40
N ASN A 456 -26.65 -13.73 17.83
CA ASN A 456 -27.54 -12.59 17.63
C ASN A 456 -27.01 -11.72 16.49
N LEU A 457 -27.85 -11.45 15.48
CA LEU A 457 -27.51 -10.62 14.33
C LEU A 457 -28.00 -9.17 14.61
N PRO A 458 -27.10 -8.17 14.70
CA PRO A 458 -27.48 -6.79 14.97
C PRO A 458 -28.21 -6.16 13.78
N SER A 459 -29.14 -5.25 14.05
CA SER A 459 -29.99 -4.63 13.02
C SER A 459 -29.22 -3.72 12.04
N SER A 460 -27.97 -3.37 12.36
CA SER A 460 -27.06 -2.62 11.50
C SER A 460 -26.43 -3.43 10.36
N LEU A 461 -26.63 -4.75 10.31
CA LEU A 461 -26.01 -5.61 9.31
C LEU A 461 -26.47 -5.24 7.88
N LEU A 462 -25.51 -5.09 6.97
CA LEU A 462 -25.74 -4.82 5.54
C LEU A 462 -25.30 -5.99 4.67
N PHE A 463 -24.41 -6.85 5.16
CA PHE A 463 -23.81 -7.94 4.39
C PHE A 463 -23.43 -9.13 5.28
N ILE A 464 -23.76 -10.33 4.80
CA ILE A 464 -23.23 -11.61 5.27
C ILE A 464 -22.63 -12.31 4.04
N GLY A 465 -21.36 -12.70 4.15
CA GLY A 465 -20.62 -13.39 3.10
C GLY A 465 -21.13 -14.80 2.86
N GLU A 466 -20.77 -15.38 1.71
CA GLU A 466 -21.06 -16.79 1.47
C GLU A 466 -20.36 -17.64 2.55
N LYS A 467 -21.05 -18.69 3.01
CA LYS A 467 -20.54 -19.66 3.97
C LYS A 467 -20.08 -19.11 5.33
N SER A 468 -20.50 -17.91 5.73
CA SER A 468 -20.08 -17.29 7.01
C SER A 468 -20.27 -18.19 8.24
N PHE A 469 -21.23 -19.12 8.22
CA PHE A 469 -21.52 -20.06 9.32
C PHE A 469 -21.48 -21.54 8.90
N ASP A 470 -20.94 -21.87 7.72
CA ASP A 470 -20.85 -23.27 7.25
C ASP A 470 -19.96 -24.07 8.22
N GLY A 471 -20.33 -25.32 8.50
CA GLY A 471 -19.62 -26.20 9.44
C GLY A 471 -19.80 -25.86 10.92
N CYS A 472 -20.63 -24.87 11.28
CA CYS A 472 -21.00 -24.58 12.69
C CYS A 472 -22.00 -25.63 13.20
N VAL A 473 -21.62 -26.91 13.27
CA VAL A 473 -22.55 -28.06 13.36
C VAL A 473 -23.55 -28.04 14.54
N VAL A 474 -23.25 -27.35 15.65
CA VAL A 474 -24.17 -27.21 16.80
C VAL A 474 -25.04 -25.94 16.78
N LEU A 475 -24.83 -25.02 15.82
CA LEU A 475 -25.60 -23.79 15.70
C LEU A 475 -27.08 -24.12 15.44
N ASN A 476 -27.91 -23.84 16.45
CA ASN A 476 -29.32 -24.20 16.48
C ASN A 476 -30.25 -23.01 16.79
N GLU A 477 -29.70 -21.85 17.19
CA GLU A 477 -30.46 -20.61 17.39
C GLU A 477 -29.80 -19.41 16.69
N VAL A 478 -30.61 -18.66 15.95
CA VAL A 478 -30.25 -17.35 15.40
C VAL A 478 -31.29 -16.36 15.87
N TYR A 479 -30.83 -15.24 16.44
CA TYR A 479 -31.66 -14.14 16.91
C TYR A 479 -31.53 -12.94 15.98
N TRP A 480 -32.63 -12.20 15.84
CA TRP A 480 -32.75 -11.00 15.04
C TRP A 480 -33.61 -10.01 15.82
N ASN A 481 -33.07 -8.81 16.08
CA ASN A 481 -33.67 -7.85 17.00
C ASN A 481 -34.51 -6.74 16.31
N ASP A 482 -34.74 -6.80 14.99
CA ASP A 482 -35.66 -5.88 14.28
C ASP A 482 -37.02 -6.55 14.07
N SER A 483 -38.08 -5.74 14.06
CA SER A 483 -39.48 -6.15 13.83
C SER A 483 -39.83 -6.37 12.36
N LYS A 484 -38.85 -6.26 11.47
CA LYS A 484 -38.99 -6.34 10.00
C LYS A 484 -38.41 -7.63 9.42
N ASN A 485 -38.81 -7.92 8.18
CA ASN A 485 -38.18 -8.93 7.32
C ASN A 485 -36.65 -8.78 7.31
N PHE A 486 -35.97 -9.92 7.31
CA PHE A 486 -34.53 -10.00 7.17
C PHE A 486 -34.15 -9.83 5.69
N THR A 487 -33.68 -8.62 5.35
CA THR A 487 -33.40 -8.20 3.96
C THR A 487 -32.00 -8.58 3.47
N VAL A 488 -31.06 -8.84 4.38
CA VAL A 488 -29.68 -9.23 4.06
C VAL A 488 -29.66 -10.67 3.55
N LYS A 489 -28.77 -10.97 2.59
CA LYS A 489 -28.64 -12.32 2.04
C LYS A 489 -28.07 -13.28 3.09
N VAL A 490 -28.69 -14.46 3.25
CA VAL A 490 -28.29 -15.53 4.18
C VAL A 490 -28.34 -16.91 3.52
N SER A 491 -27.52 -17.85 4.01
CA SER A 491 -27.64 -19.27 3.63
C SER A 491 -28.98 -19.86 4.11
N LEU A 492 -29.45 -20.91 3.44
CA LEU A 492 -30.71 -21.57 3.78
C LEU A 492 -30.71 -22.03 5.23
N ARG A 493 -29.62 -22.66 5.68
CA ARG A 493 -29.47 -23.06 7.08
C ARG A 493 -29.73 -21.94 8.10
N ILE A 494 -29.27 -20.71 7.83
CA ILE A 494 -29.53 -19.55 8.71
C ILE A 494 -30.97 -19.06 8.57
N ALA A 495 -31.51 -19.02 7.34
CA ALA A 495 -32.91 -18.67 7.09
C ALA A 495 -33.88 -19.61 7.80
N GLU A 496 -33.62 -20.93 7.84
CA GLU A 496 -34.44 -21.91 8.56
C GLU A 496 -34.47 -21.66 10.08
N LEU A 497 -33.37 -21.18 10.67
CA LEU A 497 -33.33 -20.83 12.09
C LEU A 497 -34.10 -19.53 12.38
N LEU A 498 -34.04 -18.56 11.46
CA LEU A 498 -34.86 -17.34 11.51
C LEU A 498 -36.36 -17.63 11.32
N TRP A 499 -36.73 -18.50 10.38
CA TRP A 499 -38.12 -18.92 10.15
C TRP A 499 -38.74 -19.58 11.39
N LYS A 500 -37.96 -20.38 12.15
CA LYS A 500 -38.41 -20.96 13.45
C LYS A 500 -38.72 -19.90 14.52
N LYS A 501 -38.18 -18.68 14.39
CA LYS A 501 -38.48 -17.52 15.25
C LYS A 501 -39.53 -16.58 14.61
N GLY A 502 -40.14 -16.95 13.48
CA GLY A 502 -41.14 -16.15 12.77
C GLY A 502 -40.59 -15.06 11.85
N VAL A 503 -39.27 -14.97 11.66
CA VAL A 503 -38.62 -13.92 10.87
C VAL A 503 -38.56 -14.32 9.40
N GLN A 504 -39.26 -13.59 8.52
CA GLN A 504 -39.18 -13.78 7.08
C GLN A 504 -37.82 -13.35 6.53
N CYS A 505 -37.33 -14.02 5.48
CA CYS A 505 -36.03 -13.72 4.84
C CYS A 505 -36.25 -13.45 3.35
N ASP A 506 -35.84 -12.27 2.86
CA ASP A 506 -36.13 -11.84 1.48
C ASP A 506 -35.13 -12.38 0.45
N SER A 507 -33.91 -12.73 0.89
CA SER A 507 -32.87 -13.32 0.03
C SER A 507 -32.15 -14.49 0.72
N VAL A 508 -32.54 -15.69 0.32
CA VAL A 508 -31.97 -16.95 0.81
C VAL A 508 -31.15 -17.62 -0.29
N ILE A 509 -29.90 -17.99 0.01
CA ILE A 509 -28.99 -18.70 -0.90
C ILE A 509 -28.81 -20.15 -0.47
N PHE A 510 -28.82 -21.08 -1.44
CA PHE A 510 -28.59 -22.50 -1.22
C PHE A 510 -27.15 -22.87 -1.53
N THR A 511 -26.39 -23.25 -0.51
CA THR A 511 -24.94 -23.54 -0.58
C THR A 511 -24.66 -25.02 -0.85
N THR A 512 -23.37 -25.36 -0.97
CA THR A 512 -22.92 -26.76 -1.03
C THR A 512 -23.20 -27.53 0.27
N GLU A 513 -23.18 -26.87 1.44
CA GLU A 513 -23.58 -27.50 2.72
C GLU A 513 -25.08 -27.79 2.73
N ASP A 514 -25.91 -26.81 2.35
CA ASP A 514 -27.37 -26.98 2.26
C ASP A 514 -27.72 -28.15 1.32
N ARG A 515 -27.01 -28.31 0.20
CA ARG A 515 -27.17 -29.45 -0.71
C ARG A 515 -26.95 -30.80 -0.02
N ILE A 516 -25.94 -30.91 0.84
CA ILE A 516 -25.62 -32.14 1.58
C ILE A 516 -26.71 -32.40 2.63
N LEU A 517 -27.08 -31.38 3.42
CA LEU A 517 -28.10 -31.47 4.47
C LEU A 517 -29.48 -31.84 3.93
N HIS A 518 -29.90 -31.23 2.82
CA HIS A 518 -31.20 -31.48 2.19
C HIS A 518 -31.19 -32.60 1.12
N GLN A 519 -30.13 -33.41 1.06
CA GLN A 519 -30.03 -34.58 0.16
C GLN A 519 -30.30 -34.21 -1.32
N ASN A 520 -29.66 -33.13 -1.79
CA ASN A 520 -29.82 -32.53 -3.12
C ASN A 520 -31.19 -31.92 -3.45
N LYS A 521 -32.14 -31.84 -2.51
CA LYS A 521 -33.42 -31.14 -2.69
C LYS A 521 -33.26 -29.66 -2.37
N VAL A 522 -33.92 -28.79 -3.11
CA VAL A 522 -33.93 -27.33 -2.88
C VAL A 522 -35.29 -26.95 -2.26
N PRO A 523 -35.35 -26.58 -0.96
CA PRO A 523 -36.60 -26.22 -0.29
C PRO A 523 -37.23 -24.90 -0.77
N ASN A 524 -38.55 -24.77 -0.56
CA ASN A 524 -39.27 -23.51 -0.75
C ASN A 524 -38.64 -22.38 0.10
N GLY A 525 -38.64 -21.16 -0.43
CA GLY A 525 -38.03 -19.99 0.23
C GLY A 525 -36.60 -19.71 -0.22
N VAL A 526 -35.89 -20.70 -0.80
CA VAL A 526 -34.62 -20.45 -1.50
C VAL A 526 -34.86 -19.51 -2.68
N THR A 527 -34.02 -18.48 -2.80
CA THR A 527 -34.09 -17.47 -3.87
C THR A 527 -32.97 -17.57 -4.90
N GLU A 528 -31.82 -18.13 -4.51
CA GLU A 528 -30.62 -18.26 -5.35
C GLU A 528 -29.89 -19.58 -5.03
N LEU A 529 -29.36 -20.28 -6.04
CA LEU A 529 -28.36 -21.34 -5.83
C LEU A 529 -26.95 -20.73 -5.86
N SER A 530 -26.08 -21.09 -4.91
CA SER A 530 -24.73 -20.52 -4.83
C SER A 530 -23.78 -21.04 -5.90
N LYS A 531 -22.63 -20.36 -6.05
CA LYS A 531 -21.59 -20.70 -7.03
C LYS A 531 -21.06 -22.11 -6.75
N GLY A 532 -21.21 -23.01 -7.71
CA GLY A 532 -20.77 -24.41 -7.55
C GLY A 532 -21.51 -25.21 -6.46
N SER A 533 -22.69 -24.78 -5.99
CA SER A 533 -23.46 -25.48 -4.94
C SER A 533 -23.74 -26.96 -5.26
N PHE A 534 -23.90 -27.32 -6.54
CA PHE A 534 -24.05 -28.69 -7.05
C PHE A 534 -22.80 -29.23 -7.77
N PHE A 535 -21.66 -28.55 -7.75
CA PHE A 535 -20.48 -28.89 -8.55
C PHE A 535 -20.09 -30.38 -8.40
N GLY A 536 -19.92 -31.07 -9.53
CA GLY A 536 -19.49 -32.47 -9.60
C GLY A 536 -20.46 -33.48 -8.99
N SER A 537 -21.69 -33.10 -8.65
CA SER A 537 -22.63 -34.00 -7.97
C SER A 537 -23.33 -34.99 -8.91
N ASP A 538 -23.58 -36.19 -8.41
CA ASP A 538 -24.26 -37.30 -9.11
C ASP A 538 -25.80 -37.13 -9.17
N VAL A 539 -26.30 -35.89 -9.18
CA VAL A 539 -27.74 -35.64 -9.26
C VAL A 539 -28.27 -35.93 -10.65
N GLU A 540 -29.35 -36.71 -10.76
CA GLU A 540 -30.02 -36.94 -12.04
C GLU A 540 -31.08 -35.88 -12.38
N ILE A 541 -31.89 -35.49 -11.40
CA ILE A 541 -32.99 -34.54 -11.58
C ILE A 541 -33.01 -33.59 -10.39
N VAL A 542 -32.98 -32.28 -10.67
CA VAL A 542 -33.14 -31.25 -9.64
C VAL A 542 -34.42 -30.46 -9.93
N SER A 543 -35.28 -30.33 -8.92
CA SER A 543 -36.52 -29.56 -9.02
C SER A 543 -36.37 -28.31 -8.16
N LEU A 544 -36.55 -27.15 -8.79
CA LEU A 544 -36.40 -25.83 -8.19
C LEU A 544 -37.79 -25.23 -7.90
N PRO A 545 -38.04 -24.73 -6.68
CA PRO A 545 -39.29 -24.07 -6.37
C PRO A 545 -39.38 -22.69 -7.05
N SER A 546 -40.61 -22.17 -7.20
CA SER A 546 -40.88 -20.87 -7.85
C SER A 546 -40.18 -19.67 -7.20
N THR A 547 -39.74 -19.80 -5.94
CA THR A 547 -38.97 -18.77 -5.25
C THR A 547 -37.56 -18.57 -5.82
N VAL A 548 -36.99 -19.57 -6.52
CA VAL A 548 -35.64 -19.50 -7.09
C VAL A 548 -35.63 -18.64 -8.34
N LYS A 549 -34.95 -17.48 -8.26
CA LYS A 549 -34.83 -16.50 -9.36
C LYS A 549 -33.46 -16.52 -10.04
N LYS A 550 -32.45 -17.13 -9.41
CA LYS A 550 -31.06 -17.15 -9.91
C LYS A 550 -30.35 -18.48 -9.60
N ILE A 551 -29.48 -18.90 -10.52
CA ILE A 551 -28.51 -19.97 -10.33
C ILE A 551 -27.11 -19.37 -10.50
N GLY A 552 -26.20 -19.65 -9.56
CA GLY A 552 -24.83 -19.15 -9.56
C GLY A 552 -23.93 -19.71 -10.67
N ASP A 553 -22.77 -19.07 -10.85
CA ASP A 553 -21.75 -19.53 -11.79
C ASP A 553 -21.28 -20.95 -11.42
N TYR A 554 -21.00 -21.79 -12.41
CA TYR A 554 -20.56 -23.19 -12.25
C TYR A 554 -21.46 -24.08 -11.37
N CYS A 555 -22.69 -23.67 -11.05
CA CYS A 555 -23.55 -24.34 -10.07
C CYS A 555 -23.64 -25.86 -10.25
N PHE A 556 -23.90 -26.33 -11.47
CA PHE A 556 -24.00 -27.76 -11.83
C PHE A 556 -22.81 -28.24 -12.67
N TYR A 557 -21.69 -27.52 -12.68
CA TYR A 557 -20.54 -27.90 -13.52
C TYR A 557 -20.04 -29.30 -13.13
N GLN A 558 -19.71 -30.15 -14.11
CA GLN A 558 -19.35 -31.56 -13.95
C GLN A 558 -20.43 -32.49 -13.33
N CYS A 559 -21.71 -32.08 -13.25
CA CYS A 559 -22.80 -33.00 -12.92
C CYS A 559 -23.09 -33.97 -14.08
N LYS A 560 -22.23 -34.99 -14.24
CA LYS A 560 -22.25 -35.90 -15.41
C LYS A 560 -23.58 -36.66 -15.56
N GLN A 561 -24.25 -36.96 -14.45
CA GLN A 561 -25.51 -37.73 -14.42
C GLN A 561 -26.76 -36.85 -14.56
N LEU A 562 -26.63 -35.52 -14.55
CA LEU A 562 -27.76 -34.60 -14.58
C LEU A 562 -28.50 -34.69 -15.92
N LYS A 563 -29.73 -35.18 -15.89
CA LYS A 563 -30.62 -35.38 -17.04
C LYS A 563 -31.60 -34.24 -17.23
N LYS A 564 -32.10 -33.65 -16.12
CA LYS A 564 -33.16 -32.64 -16.17
C LYS A 564 -33.14 -31.68 -14.97
N ILE A 565 -33.41 -30.41 -15.23
CA ILE A 565 -33.85 -29.46 -14.21
C ILE A 565 -35.33 -29.14 -14.44
N ARG A 566 -36.09 -29.01 -13.35
CA ARG A 566 -37.48 -28.53 -13.37
C ARG A 566 -37.52 -27.17 -12.69
N CYS A 567 -38.01 -26.16 -13.38
CA CYS A 567 -38.28 -24.82 -12.83
C CYS A 567 -39.64 -24.33 -13.37
N SER A 568 -40.33 -23.48 -12.60
CA SER A 568 -41.66 -22.96 -12.95
C SER A 568 -41.65 -21.57 -13.57
N GLU A 569 -40.51 -20.86 -13.51
CA GLU A 569 -40.37 -19.47 -13.95
C GLU A 569 -39.03 -19.24 -14.66
N LYS A 570 -38.85 -18.06 -15.27
CA LYS A 570 -37.59 -17.67 -15.93
C LYS A 570 -36.50 -17.40 -14.90
N ILE A 571 -35.49 -18.27 -14.86
CA ILE A 571 -34.36 -18.19 -13.94
C ILE A 571 -33.14 -17.53 -14.60
N LYS A 572 -32.46 -16.64 -13.88
CA LYS A 572 -31.16 -16.09 -14.31
C LYS A 572 -30.04 -17.11 -14.07
N ILE A 573 -29.44 -17.62 -15.15
CA ILE A 573 -28.38 -18.64 -15.11
C ILE A 573 -26.99 -17.98 -15.09
N GLY A 574 -26.09 -18.50 -14.24
CA GLY A 574 -24.70 -18.06 -14.12
C GLY A 574 -23.77 -18.64 -15.20
N LYS A 575 -22.55 -18.09 -15.28
CA LYS A 575 -21.52 -18.51 -16.25
C LYS A 575 -21.14 -19.97 -16.06
N ASN A 576 -21.00 -20.71 -17.17
CA ASN A 576 -20.60 -22.12 -17.20
C ASN A 576 -21.41 -23.03 -16.24
N CYS A 577 -22.64 -22.67 -15.91
CA CYS A 577 -23.48 -23.36 -14.94
C CYS A 577 -23.63 -24.87 -15.23
N PHE A 578 -23.67 -25.26 -16.51
CA PHE A 578 -23.89 -26.64 -16.96
C PHE A 578 -22.72 -27.22 -17.78
N GLY A 579 -21.51 -26.68 -17.60
CA GLY A 579 -20.34 -27.24 -18.28
C GLY A 579 -20.07 -28.68 -17.85
N GLU A 580 -19.69 -29.54 -18.79
CA GLU A 580 -19.48 -30.99 -18.58
C GLU A 580 -20.72 -31.81 -18.12
N CYS A 581 -21.94 -31.27 -18.21
CA CYS A 581 -23.19 -32.00 -17.95
C CYS A 581 -23.61 -32.88 -19.12
N LYS A 582 -22.89 -33.98 -19.36
CA LYS A 582 -23.03 -34.82 -20.58
C LYS A 582 -24.41 -35.46 -20.78
N SER A 583 -25.19 -35.68 -19.71
CA SER A 583 -26.53 -36.26 -19.79
C SER A 583 -27.67 -35.24 -19.87
N LEU A 584 -27.38 -33.93 -19.81
CA LEU A 584 -28.41 -32.90 -19.73
C LEU A 584 -29.01 -32.65 -21.12
N ALA A 585 -30.28 -33.01 -21.32
CA ALA A 585 -30.98 -32.77 -22.57
C ALA A 585 -31.16 -31.26 -22.80
N VAL A 586 -30.86 -30.80 -24.03
CA VAL A 586 -30.82 -29.38 -24.41
C VAL A 586 -32.21 -28.71 -24.38
N GLU A 587 -33.29 -29.49 -24.35
CA GLU A 587 -34.68 -29.03 -24.55
C GLU A 587 -35.40 -28.46 -23.31
N TYR A 588 -34.72 -28.24 -22.18
CA TYR A 588 -35.36 -27.82 -20.92
C TYR A 588 -34.72 -26.59 -20.25
N PHE A 589 -34.80 -25.45 -20.94
CA PHE A 589 -34.51 -24.11 -20.41
C PHE A 589 -35.67 -23.13 -20.63
#